data_AF-A0AAV3SXI5-F1
#
_entry.id   AF-A0AAV3SXI5-F1
#
_cell.length_a   1.000
_cell.length_b   1.000
_cell.length_c   1.000
_cell.angle_alpha   90.00
_cell.angle_beta   90.00
_cell.angle_gamma   90.00
#
_symmetry.space_group_name_H-M   'P 1'
#
loop_
_entity.id
_entity.type
_entity.pdbx_description
1 polymer ?
#
loop_
_entity_poly.entity_id
_entity_poly.type
_entity_poly.pdbx_seq_one_letter_code
_entity_poly.pdbx_strand_id
1 'polypeptide(L)'
;MTSRVDGDRRSPGPAEGAPTAAHFRGAAQPTDMDESLREELLERVNSRTATVGASVPDTVTIDGVELDLSEFIVETRAIETVPPAVDRKLASVKTTLREERRRRLDRLEGAADAAEAGDGGASQTGEENRAAAPDGLDREDAERLADEIIGIDRALNALETIRHPDFADEHRSATLDGHERWLAFVDEV
;
A
#
# COMPACT_ATOMS: atom_id res chain seq x y z
N MET A 1 -49.41 -33.93 60.38
CA MET A 1 -50.67 -33.16 60.26
C MET A 1 -50.27 -31.74 59.90
N THR A 2 -50.61 -31.10 58.77
CA THR A 2 -51.48 -31.34 57.61
C THR A 2 -51.00 -30.31 56.56
N SER A 3 -50.45 -30.71 55.42
CA SER A 3 -51.09 -30.68 54.09
C SER A 3 -52.13 -29.57 53.84
N ARG A 4 -51.83 -28.68 52.88
CA ARG A 4 -52.74 -28.02 51.91
C ARG A 4 -51.83 -27.34 50.84
N VAL A 5 -51.74 -27.78 49.57
CA VAL A 5 -52.72 -27.65 48.44
C VAL A 5 -53.00 -26.15 48.22
N ASP A 6 -52.84 -25.48 47.08
CA ASP A 6 -52.90 -25.75 45.64
C ASP A 6 -52.14 -24.56 44.99
N GLY A 7 -51.43 -24.64 43.87
CA GLY A 7 -52.07 -24.74 42.56
C GLY A 7 -52.74 -23.42 42.17
N ASP A 8 -52.03 -22.51 41.50
CA ASP A 8 -52.64 -21.81 40.36
C ASP A 8 -51.61 -21.29 39.35
N ARG A 9 -52.02 -21.44 38.10
CA ARG A 9 -51.29 -21.20 36.86
C ARG A 9 -51.24 -19.70 36.55
N ARG A 10 -50.14 -19.24 35.96
CA ARG A 10 -50.23 -18.37 34.79
C ARG A 10 -48.97 -18.49 33.93
N SER A 11 -49.19 -19.03 32.73
CA SER A 11 -48.28 -19.05 31.59
C SER A 11 -47.87 -17.64 31.13
N PRO A 12 -46.82 -17.52 30.30
CA PRO A 12 -46.03 -16.31 30.12
C PRO A 12 -46.61 -15.37 29.06
N GLY A 13 -46.35 -14.07 29.22
CA GLY A 13 -46.62 -13.03 28.22
C GLY A 13 -45.42 -12.08 28.11
N PRO A 14 -45.02 -11.66 26.89
CA PRO A 14 -43.79 -10.94 26.64
C PRO A 14 -43.98 -9.43 26.84
N ALA A 15 -43.17 -8.82 27.69
CA ALA A 15 -43.11 -7.39 27.94
C ALA A 15 -41.80 -7.15 28.70
N GLU A 16 -40.85 -6.32 28.31
CA GLU A 16 -40.84 -5.19 27.38
C GLU A 16 -39.41 -5.05 26.86
N GLY A 17 -39.29 -4.50 25.65
CA GLY A 17 -38.03 -4.34 24.95
C GLY A 17 -36.98 -3.65 25.81
N ALA A 18 -35.83 -4.32 25.96
CA ALA A 18 -34.57 -3.61 26.08
C ALA A 18 -34.54 -2.57 24.95
N PRO A 19 -34.06 -1.34 25.19
CA PRO A 19 -33.74 -0.46 24.09
C PRO A 19 -32.70 -1.19 23.25
N THR A 20 -33.14 -1.73 22.11
CA THR A 20 -32.31 -2.00 20.95
C THR A 20 -31.43 -0.78 20.83
N ALA A 21 -30.14 -0.95 21.15
CA ALA A 21 -29.12 0.02 20.83
C ALA A 21 -29.36 0.35 19.37
N ALA A 22 -29.88 1.56 19.13
CA ALA A 22 -30.05 2.11 17.82
C ALA A 22 -28.67 1.97 17.18
N HIS A 23 -28.54 1.01 16.27
CA HIS A 23 -27.43 0.97 15.35
C HIS A 23 -27.55 2.28 14.58
N PHE A 24 -26.73 3.23 15.00
CA PHE A 24 -26.52 4.47 14.30
C PHE A 24 -25.93 4.09 12.95
N ARG A 25 -26.81 3.84 11.98
CA ARG A 25 -26.44 3.61 10.60
C ARG A 25 -26.06 4.95 10.01
N GLY A 26 -24.78 5.13 9.69
CA GLY A 26 -24.31 6.18 8.78
C GLY A 26 -23.66 7.40 9.44
N ALA A 27 -22.69 7.21 10.33
CA ALA A 27 -21.55 8.13 10.37
C ALA A 27 -20.38 7.37 9.74
N ALA A 28 -19.68 7.98 8.78
CA ALA A 28 -18.38 7.48 8.32
C ALA A 28 -17.56 7.08 9.55
N GLN A 29 -16.98 5.88 9.55
CA GLN A 29 -16.16 5.46 10.67
C GLN A 29 -15.07 6.53 10.85
N PRO A 30 -14.78 7.01 12.07
CA PRO A 30 -13.77 8.06 12.30
C PRO A 30 -12.32 7.64 11.94
N THR A 31 -12.17 6.51 11.26
CA THR A 31 -10.95 5.88 10.80
C THR A 31 -10.74 5.98 9.30
N ASP A 32 -11.78 6.18 8.48
CA ASP A 32 -11.58 6.24 7.02
C ASP A 32 -10.95 7.58 6.61
N MET A 33 -10.00 7.55 5.66
CA MET A 33 -9.40 8.75 5.08
C MET A 33 -10.48 9.62 4.43
N ASP A 34 -10.51 10.90 4.80
CA ASP A 34 -11.41 11.88 4.18
C ASP A 34 -10.93 12.22 2.76
N GLU A 35 -11.86 12.52 1.84
CA GLU A 35 -11.56 12.78 0.42
C GLU A 35 -10.63 14.00 0.25
N SER A 36 -10.73 15.01 1.12
CA SER A 36 -9.80 16.15 1.08
C SER A 36 -8.35 15.75 1.40
N LEU A 37 -8.16 14.79 2.30
CA LEU A 37 -6.84 14.24 2.60
C LEU A 37 -6.33 13.40 1.43
N ARG A 38 -7.20 12.61 0.80
CA ARG A 38 -6.85 11.85 -0.42
C ARG A 38 -6.32 12.79 -1.50
N GLU A 39 -7.06 13.85 -1.80
CA GLU A 39 -6.68 14.83 -2.83
C GLU A 39 -5.33 15.48 -2.50
N GLU A 40 -5.11 15.91 -1.25
CA GLU A 40 -3.82 16.46 -0.81
C GLU A 40 -2.65 15.47 -0.98
N LEU A 41 -2.84 14.21 -0.61
CA LEU A 41 -1.82 13.17 -0.74
C LEU A 41 -1.51 12.86 -2.21
N LEU A 42 -2.53 12.81 -3.07
CA LEU A 42 -2.37 12.59 -4.51
C LEU A 42 -1.65 13.78 -5.16
N GLU A 43 -1.99 15.01 -4.79
CA GLU A 43 -1.26 16.19 -5.25
C GLU A 43 0.21 16.16 -4.80
N ARG A 44 0.47 15.77 -3.55
CA ARG A 44 1.82 15.63 -2.99
C ARG A 44 2.66 14.60 -3.75
N VAL A 45 2.10 13.44 -4.04
CA VAL A 45 2.74 12.36 -4.81
C VAL A 45 2.99 12.76 -6.26
N ASN A 46 2.03 13.42 -6.91
CA ASN A 46 2.15 13.81 -8.31
C ASN A 46 2.99 15.08 -8.52
N SER A 47 3.23 15.86 -7.47
CA SER A 47 3.99 17.10 -7.54
C SER A 47 5.50 16.88 -7.49
N ARG A 48 6.17 17.15 -8.62
CA ARG A 48 7.64 17.05 -8.77
C ARG A 48 8.44 17.92 -7.79
N THR A 49 7.87 19.03 -7.30
CA THR A 49 8.54 19.94 -6.35
C THR A 49 8.28 19.61 -4.89
N ALA A 50 7.24 18.83 -4.58
CA ALA A 50 6.91 18.41 -3.20
C ALA A 50 7.86 17.34 -2.65
N THR A 51 8.59 16.65 -3.53
CA THR A 51 9.67 15.72 -3.16
C THR A 51 10.89 16.44 -2.58
N VAL A 52 10.98 17.78 -2.62
CA VAL A 52 12.04 18.53 -1.94
C VAL A 52 11.57 18.81 -0.51
N GLY A 53 11.87 17.88 0.42
CA GLY A 53 11.55 18.01 1.85
C GLY A 53 10.56 16.97 2.40
N ALA A 54 9.92 16.17 1.56
CA ALA A 54 9.10 15.03 2.02
C ALA A 54 9.97 13.94 2.65
N SER A 55 9.46 13.30 3.71
CA SER A 55 10.13 12.17 4.36
C SER A 55 10.31 11.03 3.36
N VAL A 56 11.50 10.43 3.32
CA VAL A 56 11.73 9.14 2.64
C VAL A 56 11.60 8.08 3.72
N PRO A 57 10.80 7.03 3.55
CA PRO A 57 10.81 5.92 4.49
C PRO A 57 12.17 5.22 4.44
N ASP A 58 12.67 4.79 5.60
CA ASP A 58 13.92 4.04 5.67
C ASP A 58 13.79 2.70 4.93
N THR A 59 12.62 2.06 5.04
CA THR A 59 12.35 0.73 4.52
C THR A 59 11.07 0.70 3.68
N VAL A 60 11.02 -0.12 2.64
CA VAL A 60 9.82 -0.37 1.82
C VAL A 60 9.71 -1.84 1.45
N THR A 61 8.49 -2.35 1.33
CA THR A 61 8.25 -3.69 0.79
C THR A 61 8.03 -3.63 -0.72
N ILE A 62 8.82 -4.39 -1.49
CA ILE A 62 8.73 -4.53 -2.94
C ILE A 62 8.49 -6.01 -3.26
N ASP A 63 7.34 -6.36 -3.85
CA ASP A 63 6.97 -7.75 -4.19
C ASP A 63 7.09 -8.74 -3.00
N GLY A 64 6.90 -8.25 -1.77
CA GLY A 64 6.98 -9.05 -0.54
C GLY A 64 8.38 -9.11 0.09
N VAL A 65 9.38 -8.46 -0.51
CA VAL A 65 10.73 -8.32 0.04
C VAL A 65 10.86 -6.98 0.74
N GLU A 66 11.33 -6.99 1.99
CA GLU A 66 11.61 -5.77 2.77
C GLU A 66 12.99 -5.22 2.39
N LEU A 67 13.05 -3.95 1.98
CA LEU A 67 14.26 -3.32 1.45
C LEU A 67 14.57 -2.00 2.16
N ASP A 68 15.83 -1.79 2.53
CA ASP A 68 16.35 -0.50 3.03
C ASP A 68 16.44 0.52 1.88
N LEU A 69 15.34 1.23 1.65
CA LEU A 69 15.16 2.17 0.56
C LEU A 69 16.10 3.37 0.66
N SER A 70 16.29 3.90 1.88
CA SER A 70 17.14 5.06 2.11
C SER A 70 18.61 4.73 1.79
N GLU A 71 19.08 3.58 2.23
CA GLU A 71 20.41 3.06 1.92
C GLU A 71 20.57 2.80 0.42
N PHE A 72 19.60 2.15 -0.22
CA PHE A 72 19.63 1.89 -1.65
C PHE A 72 19.78 3.18 -2.47
N ILE A 73 19.04 4.24 -2.13
CA ILE A 73 19.14 5.54 -2.81
C ILE A 73 20.54 6.15 -2.66
N VAL A 74 21.12 6.08 -1.45
CA VAL A 74 22.46 6.63 -1.17
C VAL A 74 23.53 5.87 -1.95
N GLU A 75 23.51 4.54 -1.89
CA GLU A 75 24.46 3.66 -2.59
C GLU A 75 24.33 3.81 -4.11
N THR A 76 23.11 3.86 -4.64
CA THR A 76 22.84 4.08 -6.07
C THR A 76 23.44 5.41 -6.55
N ARG A 77 23.36 6.47 -5.74
CA ARG A 77 23.93 7.78 -6.08
C ARG A 77 25.46 7.82 -6.02
N ALA A 78 26.07 6.91 -5.26
CA ALA A 78 27.52 6.78 -5.20
C ALA A 78 28.10 6.07 -6.42
N ILE A 79 27.28 5.35 -7.19
CA ILE A 79 27.71 4.64 -8.40
C ILE A 79 27.91 5.63 -9.54
N GLU A 80 29.16 5.76 -9.98
CA GLU A 80 29.51 6.62 -11.11
C GLU A 80 29.14 6.01 -12.46
N THR A 81 29.21 4.68 -12.61
CA THR A 81 28.95 3.98 -13.89
C THR A 81 28.51 2.55 -13.63
N VAL A 82 27.45 2.12 -14.31
CA VAL A 82 26.91 0.75 -14.21
C VAL A 82 27.62 -0.18 -15.21
N PRO A 83 28.12 -1.35 -14.79
CA PRO A 83 28.66 -2.35 -15.72
C PRO A 83 27.55 -2.94 -16.60
N PRO A 84 27.83 -3.23 -17.90
CA PRO A 84 26.82 -3.77 -18.80
C PRO A 84 26.25 -5.13 -18.38
N ALA A 85 26.98 -5.88 -17.55
CA ALA A 85 26.54 -7.16 -17.00
C ALA A 85 25.26 -7.05 -16.16
N VAL A 86 25.02 -5.91 -15.51
CA VAL A 86 23.84 -5.72 -14.64
C VAL A 86 22.75 -4.88 -15.30
N ASP A 87 22.92 -4.39 -16.53
CA ASP A 87 21.94 -3.55 -17.23
C ASP A 87 20.55 -4.21 -17.33
N ARG A 88 20.51 -5.49 -17.70
CA ARG A 88 19.24 -6.25 -17.80
C ARG A 88 18.54 -6.33 -16.45
N LYS A 89 19.32 -6.48 -15.38
CA LYS A 89 18.83 -6.62 -14.02
C LYS A 89 18.32 -5.28 -13.50
N LEU A 90 19.07 -4.21 -13.74
CA LEU A 90 18.65 -2.85 -13.44
C LEU A 90 17.35 -2.47 -14.18
N ALA A 91 17.20 -2.89 -15.44
CA ALA A 91 15.95 -2.71 -16.19
C ALA A 91 14.77 -3.47 -15.56
N SER A 92 15.01 -4.68 -15.02
CA SER A 92 14.02 -5.45 -14.27
C SER A 92 13.60 -4.70 -12.99
N VAL A 93 14.57 -4.30 -12.16
CA VAL A 93 14.32 -3.53 -10.92
C VAL A 93 13.52 -2.25 -11.21
N LYS A 94 13.90 -1.49 -12.24
CA LYS A 94 13.16 -0.30 -12.68
C LYS A 94 11.71 -0.62 -13.07
N THR A 95 11.47 -1.79 -13.67
CA THR A 95 10.11 -2.25 -14.01
C THR A 95 9.34 -2.56 -12.74
N THR A 96 9.90 -3.38 -11.84
CA THR A 96 9.29 -3.75 -10.57
C THR A 96 8.92 -2.54 -9.72
N LEU A 97 9.84 -1.58 -9.56
CA LEU A 97 9.60 -0.35 -8.82
C LEU A 97 8.46 0.49 -9.42
N ARG A 98 8.37 0.58 -10.75
CA ARG A 98 7.26 1.30 -11.42
C ARG A 98 5.91 0.60 -11.20
N GLU A 99 5.90 -0.73 -11.17
CA GLU A 99 4.69 -1.49 -10.88
C GLU A 99 4.25 -1.32 -9.42
N GLU A 100 5.17 -1.38 -8.47
CA GLU A 100 4.90 -1.12 -7.05
C GLU A 100 4.39 0.29 -6.81
N ARG A 101 4.98 1.29 -7.48
CA ARG A 101 4.50 2.68 -7.46
C ARG A 101 3.05 2.76 -7.91
N ARG A 102 2.73 2.14 -9.05
CA ARG A 102 1.37 2.11 -9.59
C ARG A 102 0.40 1.42 -8.64
N ARG A 103 0.75 0.25 -8.10
CA ARG A 103 -0.09 -0.49 -7.14
C ARG A 103 -0.45 0.35 -5.91
N ARG A 104 0.50 1.14 -5.39
CA ARG A 104 0.26 2.05 -4.27
C ARG A 104 -0.56 3.27 -4.66
N LEU A 105 -0.32 3.83 -5.84
CA LEU A 105 -1.11 4.95 -6.36
C LEU A 105 -2.57 4.53 -6.55
N ASP A 106 -2.81 3.39 -7.21
CA ASP A 106 -4.16 2.83 -7.41
C ASP A 106 -4.87 2.61 -6.05
N ARG A 107 -4.13 2.13 -5.03
CA ARG A 107 -4.65 1.96 -3.67
C ARG A 107 -5.00 3.31 -3.05
N LEU A 108 -4.13 4.32 -3.15
CA LEU A 108 -4.35 5.67 -2.61
C LEU A 108 -5.52 6.40 -3.30
N GLU A 109 -5.66 6.24 -4.63
CA GLU A 109 -6.78 6.72 -5.43
C GLU A 109 -8.11 6.04 -5.06
N GLY A 110 -8.07 4.88 -4.40
CA GLY A 110 -9.25 4.10 -4.02
C GLY A 110 -9.76 3.19 -5.14
N ALA A 111 -8.91 2.78 -6.08
CA ALA A 111 -9.29 1.96 -7.24
C ALA A 111 -9.71 0.51 -6.90
N ALA A 112 -9.99 0.19 -5.63
CA ALA A 112 -10.64 -1.07 -5.25
C ALA A 112 -12.13 -1.11 -5.65
N ASP A 113 -12.76 0.04 -5.93
CA ASP A 113 -14.20 0.13 -6.29
C ASP A 113 -14.51 0.11 -7.80
N ALA A 114 -13.50 -0.04 -8.68
CA ALA A 114 -13.70 0.01 -10.14
C ALA A 114 -13.57 -1.35 -10.86
N ALA A 115 -13.22 -2.43 -10.15
CA ALA A 115 -13.03 -3.76 -10.77
C ALA A 115 -14.32 -4.60 -10.90
N GLU A 116 -15.45 -4.17 -10.32
CA GLU A 116 -16.72 -4.90 -10.39
C GLU A 116 -17.81 -4.07 -11.11
N ALA A 117 -17.56 -3.75 -12.38
CA ALA A 117 -18.61 -3.44 -13.36
C ALA A 117 -18.55 -4.45 -14.50
N GLY A 118 -18.41 -5.73 -14.16
CA GLY A 118 -18.70 -6.84 -15.06
C GLY A 118 -20.20 -7.08 -15.10
N ASP A 119 -20.83 -6.72 -16.22
CA ASP A 119 -22.16 -7.15 -16.61
C ASP A 119 -22.35 -8.67 -16.39
N GLY A 120 -23.27 -9.04 -15.50
CA GLY A 120 -23.49 -10.43 -15.11
C GLY A 120 -24.68 -10.57 -14.16
N GLY A 121 -25.89 -10.44 -14.69
CA GLY A 121 -27.11 -10.67 -13.93
C GLY A 121 -27.24 -12.12 -13.42
N ALA A 122 -27.55 -12.30 -12.13
CA ALA A 122 -28.78 -12.95 -11.64
C ALA A 122 -28.70 -13.36 -10.16
N SER A 123 -29.77 -13.00 -9.42
CA SER A 123 -30.42 -13.75 -8.33
C SER A 123 -29.68 -14.09 -7.03
N GLN A 124 -29.91 -13.21 -6.04
CA GLN A 124 -30.27 -13.42 -4.63
C GLN A 124 -30.16 -14.85 -4.05
N THR A 125 -29.30 -15.07 -3.05
CA THR A 125 -29.63 -15.12 -1.59
C THR A 125 -28.44 -15.69 -0.82
N GLY A 126 -28.01 -15.01 0.25
CA GLY A 126 -27.00 -15.52 1.19
C GLY A 126 -25.95 -14.50 1.64
N GLU A 127 -26.32 -13.23 1.83
CA GLU A 127 -25.43 -12.20 2.40
C GLU A 127 -25.67 -12.10 3.91
N GLU A 128 -25.22 -13.11 4.65
CA GLU A 128 -25.11 -13.02 6.10
C GLU A 128 -23.69 -13.47 6.46
N ASN A 129 -22.83 -12.48 6.73
CA ASN A 129 -21.41 -12.60 7.08
C ASN A 129 -20.40 -12.56 5.92
N ARG A 130 -20.52 -11.57 5.02
CA ARG A 130 -19.29 -10.95 4.47
C ARG A 130 -18.75 -10.09 5.60
N ALA A 131 -17.80 -10.63 6.37
CA ALA A 131 -16.99 -9.83 7.27
C ALA A 131 -16.55 -8.61 6.48
N ALA A 132 -16.96 -7.43 6.94
CA ALA A 132 -16.63 -6.17 6.30
C ALA A 132 -15.11 -6.15 6.09
N ALA A 133 -14.68 -6.28 4.83
CA ALA A 133 -13.33 -5.89 4.47
C ALA A 133 -13.26 -4.39 4.82
N PRO A 134 -12.23 -3.92 5.53
CA PRO A 134 -12.03 -2.50 5.69
C PRO A 134 -11.63 -1.93 4.31
N ASP A 135 -12.61 -1.70 3.45
CA ASP A 135 -12.45 -1.04 2.15
C ASP A 135 -12.37 0.49 2.35
N GLY A 136 -11.60 0.88 3.35
CA GLY A 136 -11.29 2.24 3.74
C GLY A 136 -9.84 2.26 4.18
N LEU A 137 -9.00 2.95 3.41
CA LEU A 137 -7.66 3.31 3.88
C LEU A 137 -7.84 4.30 5.02
N ASP A 138 -7.22 4.05 6.16
CA ASP A 138 -7.13 5.09 7.18
C ASP A 138 -6.09 6.15 6.81
N ARG A 139 -6.10 7.25 7.59
CA ARG A 139 -5.16 8.36 7.39
C ARG A 139 -3.70 7.91 7.46
N GLU A 140 -3.35 7.09 8.45
CA GLU A 140 -1.96 6.68 8.70
C GLU A 140 -1.44 5.79 7.57
N ASP A 141 -2.27 4.85 7.12
CA ASP A 141 -2.00 3.97 5.99
C ASP A 141 -1.89 4.75 4.67
N ALA A 142 -2.76 5.75 4.45
CA ALA A 142 -2.70 6.59 3.27
C ALA A 142 -1.45 7.49 3.25
N GLU A 143 -1.11 8.10 4.39
CA GLU A 143 0.11 8.89 4.54
C GLU A 143 1.36 8.03 4.28
N ARG A 144 1.39 6.82 4.84
CA ARG A 144 2.47 5.85 4.62
C ARG A 144 2.58 5.44 3.16
N LEU A 145 1.47 5.14 2.49
CA LEU A 145 1.46 4.84 1.05
C LEU A 145 2.04 5.99 0.23
N ALA A 146 1.65 7.23 0.53
CA ALA A 146 2.18 8.40 -0.15
C ALA A 146 3.70 8.56 0.08
N ASP A 147 4.18 8.37 1.30
CA ASP A 147 5.61 8.43 1.62
C ASP A 147 6.40 7.31 0.89
N GLU A 148 5.86 6.09 0.84
CA GLU A 148 6.43 4.97 0.07
C GLU A 148 6.49 5.27 -1.43
N ILE A 149 5.43 5.84 -2.02
CA ILE A 149 5.43 6.24 -3.44
C ILE A 149 6.54 7.26 -3.71
N ILE A 150 6.67 8.29 -2.86
CA ILE A 150 7.71 9.33 -2.99
C ILE A 150 9.11 8.70 -2.84
N GLY A 151 9.27 7.73 -1.93
CA GLY A 151 10.51 6.95 -1.79
C GLY A 151 10.87 6.20 -3.07
N ILE A 152 9.90 5.48 -3.66
CA ILE A 152 10.07 4.74 -4.91
C ILE A 152 10.44 5.68 -6.06
N ASP A 153 9.82 6.86 -6.16
CA ASP A 153 10.15 7.87 -7.18
C ASP A 153 11.60 8.36 -7.06
N ARG A 154 12.10 8.54 -5.83
CA ARG A 154 13.50 8.91 -5.61
C ARG A 154 14.47 7.78 -5.95
N ALA A 155 14.11 6.54 -5.67
CA ALA A 155 14.88 5.37 -6.07
C ALA A 155 14.95 5.24 -7.60
N LEU A 156 13.82 5.37 -8.29
CA LEU A 156 13.75 5.39 -9.75
C LEU A 156 14.63 6.51 -10.33
N ASN A 157 14.50 7.72 -9.81
CA ASN A 157 15.32 8.85 -10.25
C ASN A 157 16.82 8.61 -10.03
N ALA A 158 17.21 8.02 -8.88
CA ALA A 158 18.60 7.66 -8.63
C ALA A 158 19.12 6.68 -9.69
N LEU A 159 18.36 5.63 -9.99
CA LEU A 159 18.72 4.63 -11.00
C LEU A 159 18.74 5.16 -12.44
N GLU A 160 17.94 6.19 -12.74
CA GLU A 160 17.90 6.87 -14.03
C GLU A 160 19.07 7.85 -14.22
N THR A 161 19.60 8.40 -13.11
CA THR A 161 20.69 9.37 -13.14
C THR A 161 22.07 8.70 -13.31
N ILE A 162 22.20 7.41 -12.97
CA ILE A 162 23.50 6.73 -13.13
C ILE A 162 23.90 6.69 -14.61
N ARG A 163 25.16 7.04 -14.88
CA ARG A 163 25.74 6.97 -16.23
C ARG A 163 25.80 5.51 -16.69
N HIS A 164 25.25 5.25 -17.88
CA HIS A 164 25.40 3.99 -18.59
C HIS A 164 26.49 4.21 -19.64
N PRO A 165 27.59 3.43 -19.66
CA PRO A 165 28.60 3.56 -20.69
C PRO A 165 27.98 3.17 -22.04
N ASP A 166 28.19 3.99 -23.07
CA ASP A 166 27.72 3.69 -24.42
C ASP A 166 28.49 2.49 -24.99
N PHE A 167 27.89 1.78 -25.96
CA PHE A 167 28.50 0.61 -26.62
C PHE A 167 29.91 0.89 -27.20
N ALA A 168 30.28 2.16 -27.42
CA ALA A 168 31.60 2.57 -27.89
C ALA A 168 32.71 2.55 -26.81
N ASP A 169 32.36 2.42 -25.52
CA ASP A 169 33.27 2.37 -24.37
C ASP A 169 33.50 0.93 -23.87
N GLU A 170 33.57 -0.05 -24.78
CA GLU A 170 33.70 -1.50 -24.50
C GLU A 170 34.97 -1.94 -23.73
N HIS A 171 35.78 -1.02 -23.21
CA HIS A 171 37.11 -1.32 -22.65
C HIS A 171 37.38 -0.90 -21.21
N ARG A 172 36.40 -0.43 -20.44
CA ARG A 172 36.51 -0.41 -18.98
C ARG A 172 35.28 -1.06 -18.36
N SER A 173 35.44 -2.29 -17.85
CA SER A 173 34.57 -2.74 -16.77
C SER A 173 34.78 -1.74 -15.62
N ALA A 174 33.83 -0.82 -15.41
CA ALA A 174 33.74 -0.17 -14.12
C ALA A 174 33.55 -1.32 -13.12
N THR A 175 34.47 -1.48 -12.18
CA THR A 175 34.28 -2.46 -11.13
C THR A 175 33.35 -1.81 -10.11
N LEU A 176 32.28 -2.51 -9.73
CA LEU A 176 31.42 -2.10 -8.61
C LEU A 176 32.09 -2.48 -7.27
N ASP A 177 33.41 -2.31 -7.19
CA ASP A 177 34.18 -2.65 -6.00
C ASP A 177 33.72 -1.71 -4.87
N GLY A 178 33.10 -2.28 -3.83
CA GLY A 178 32.55 -1.53 -2.70
C GLY A 178 31.03 -1.34 -2.72
N HIS A 179 30.32 -1.77 -3.77
CA HIS A 179 28.86 -1.70 -3.85
C HIS A 179 28.18 -3.08 -3.71
N GLU A 180 28.71 -3.94 -2.84
CA GLU A 180 28.16 -5.29 -2.60
C GLU A 180 26.72 -5.26 -2.09
N ARG A 181 26.39 -4.29 -1.23
CA ARG A 181 25.02 -4.09 -0.71
C ARG A 181 24.03 -3.67 -1.81
N TRP A 182 24.47 -2.81 -2.72
CA TRP A 182 23.64 -2.41 -3.87
C TRP A 182 23.40 -3.60 -4.80
N LEU A 183 24.42 -4.43 -5.05
CA LEU A 183 24.25 -5.65 -5.84
C LEU A 183 23.29 -6.64 -5.18
N ALA A 184 23.42 -6.85 -3.87
CA ALA A 184 22.50 -7.70 -3.10
C ALA A 184 21.05 -7.21 -3.23
N PHE A 185 20.82 -5.90 -3.11
CA PHE A 185 19.50 -5.30 -3.35
C PHE A 185 18.96 -5.61 -4.75
N VAL A 186 19.80 -5.40 -5.78
CA VAL A 186 19.40 -5.65 -7.17
C VAL A 186 19.16 -7.15 -7.40
N ASP A 187 19.77 -8.02 -6.59
CA ASP A 187 19.55 -9.47 -6.50
C ASP A 187 18.26 -9.90 -5.80
N GLU A 188 17.72 -9.08 -4.90
CA GLU A 188 16.54 -9.43 -4.11
C GLU A 188 15.21 -9.06 -4.79
N VAL A 189 15.25 -8.19 -5.81
CA VAL A 189 14.07 -7.68 -6.57
C VAL A 189 13.99 -8.32 -7.95
#